data_AF-A0A7W1N7F5-F1
#
_entry.id   AF-A0A7W1N7F5-F1
#
_cell.length_a   1.000
_cell.length_b   1.000
_cell.length_c   1.000
_cell.angle_alpha   90.00
_cell.angle_beta   90.00
_cell.angle_gamma   90.00
#
_symmetry.space_group_name_H-M   'P 1'
#
loop_
_entity.id
_entity.type
_entity.pdbx_description
1 polymer ?
#
loop_
_entity_poly.entity_id
_entity_poly.type
_entity_poly.pdbx_seq_one_letter_code
_entity_poly.pdbx_strand_id
1 'polypeptide(L)'
;MDLYGAARLGVLPHDYNDRTGRRENRGELDLVRGPTSTPRGWILGGVIGAAILGVAAPAAAAPRNAFSCQGKDHKYSRTEIKTCVIPSIFRPHLLAADAVRVFTCESGLEARQLSYNTNGTVDRGVSQINSVHDGDFSPARALHPVFNVQYAYRLWHSSGWAPWVCARIVGVS
;
A
#
# COMPACT_ATOMS: atom_id res chain seq x y z
N MET A 1 22.17 -10.52 30.04
CA MET A 1 21.05 -9.60 29.77
C MET A 1 21.60 -8.54 28.86
N ASP A 2 21.54 -8.81 27.56
CA ASP A 2 21.85 -7.88 26.47
C ASP A 2 21.41 -8.59 25.19
N LEU A 3 20.74 -7.87 24.29
CA LEU A 3 20.63 -8.08 22.83
C LEU A 3 19.46 -7.24 22.30
N TYR A 4 19.63 -5.91 22.27
CA TYR A 4 18.87 -5.05 21.37
C TYR A 4 19.56 -5.06 20.01
N GLY A 5 19.04 -5.87 19.09
CA GLY A 5 19.44 -5.87 17.68
C GLY A 5 18.78 -4.70 16.95
N ALA A 6 19.58 -3.75 16.49
CA ALA A 6 19.15 -2.65 15.64
C ALA A 6 18.64 -3.18 14.29
N ALA A 7 17.32 -3.16 14.08
CA ALA A 7 16.72 -3.43 12.78
C ALA A 7 16.88 -2.20 11.89
N ARG A 8 17.59 -2.39 10.77
CA ARG A 8 17.73 -1.41 9.69
C ARG A 8 16.35 -1.04 9.15
N LEU A 9 16.01 0.24 9.24
CA LEU A 9 14.87 0.87 8.60
C LEU A 9 14.97 0.72 7.08
N GLY A 10 14.27 -0.26 6.52
CA GLY A 10 13.95 -0.28 5.10
C GLY A 10 12.93 0.81 4.81
N VAL A 11 13.36 1.85 4.10
CA VAL A 11 12.50 2.91 3.58
C VAL A 11 11.51 2.28 2.61
N LEU A 12 10.26 2.06 3.05
CA LEU A 12 9.16 1.79 2.15
C LEU A 12 8.77 3.09 1.43
N PRO A 13 8.45 3.06 0.13
CA PRO A 13 8.17 4.25 -0.64
C PRO A 13 6.96 4.98 -0.07
N HIS A 14 7.24 6.18 0.42
CA HIS A 14 6.31 7.11 1.01
C HIS A 14 5.73 7.99 -0.10
N ASP A 15 4.72 7.51 -0.83
CA ASP A 15 3.94 8.40 -1.69
C ASP A 15 2.55 7.82 -2.00
N TYR A 16 1.60 8.03 -1.10
CA TYR A 16 0.18 8.00 -1.45
C TYR A 16 -0.35 9.43 -1.39
N ASN A 17 -0.18 10.12 -2.52
CA ASN A 17 -0.57 11.50 -2.74
C ASN A 17 -2.09 11.54 -2.96
N ASP A 18 -2.82 12.09 -1.99
CA ASP A 18 -4.25 12.41 -2.10
C ASP A 18 -4.42 13.60 -3.05
N ARG A 19 -4.59 13.31 -4.35
CA ARG A 19 -5.02 14.30 -5.34
C ARG A 19 -6.46 14.03 -5.74
N THR A 20 -7.38 14.36 -4.86
CA THR A 20 -8.74 14.74 -5.24
C THR A 20 -8.72 16.16 -5.82
N GLY A 21 -8.16 16.30 -7.03
CA GLY A 21 -8.06 17.56 -7.76
C GLY A 21 -8.80 17.52 -9.08
N ARG A 22 -10.02 18.09 -9.08
CA ARG A 22 -10.75 18.73 -10.18
C ARG A 22 -10.04 18.69 -11.56
N ARG A 23 -10.52 17.85 -12.48
CA ARG A 23 -10.22 17.98 -13.92
C ARG A 23 -11.22 18.95 -14.56
N GLU A 24 -10.79 20.18 -14.77
CA GLU A 24 -11.37 21.05 -15.81
C GLU A 24 -10.85 20.59 -17.17
N ASN A 25 -11.77 20.40 -18.10
CA ASN A 25 -11.49 20.01 -19.47
C ASN A 25 -11.27 21.25 -20.35
N ARG A 26 -10.11 21.24 -21.03
CA ARG A 26 -9.94 21.36 -22.50
C ARG A 26 -10.07 22.74 -23.18
N GLY A 27 -9.04 23.05 -23.99
CA GLY A 27 -8.98 24.07 -25.04
C GLY A 27 -7.53 24.59 -25.19
N GLU A 28 -6.61 23.91 -25.88
CA GLU A 28 -6.45 23.78 -27.34
C GLU A 28 -5.60 24.92 -27.97
N LEU A 29 -4.48 24.48 -28.59
CA LEU A 29 -3.61 25.11 -29.59
C LEU A 29 -2.87 26.42 -29.27
N ASP A 30 -1.52 26.35 -29.28
CA ASP A 30 -0.83 27.06 -30.36
C ASP A 30 0.58 26.56 -30.68
N LEU A 31 0.88 26.73 -31.96
CA LEU A 31 1.95 26.22 -32.79
C LEU A 31 3.11 27.23 -32.84
N VAL A 32 4.35 26.86 -32.48
CA VAL A 32 5.53 27.62 -32.93
C VAL A 32 6.72 26.70 -33.27
N ARG A 33 7.10 26.76 -34.54
CA ARG A 33 8.32 26.22 -35.18
C ARG A 33 9.54 27.08 -34.80
N GLY A 34 10.74 26.49 -34.70
CA GLY A 34 12.00 27.25 -34.71
C GLY A 34 13.25 26.38 -34.50
N PRO A 35 14.46 26.80 -34.95
CA PRO A 35 15.24 25.99 -35.89
C PRO A 35 16.59 25.42 -35.38
N THR A 36 17.14 24.59 -36.28
CA THR A 36 18.47 23.97 -36.39
C THR A 36 19.68 24.73 -35.85
N SER A 37 20.59 24.01 -35.20
CA SER A 37 22.04 24.18 -35.42
C SER A 37 22.85 22.95 -34.96
N THR A 38 23.65 22.41 -35.87
CA THR A 38 24.79 21.52 -35.60
C THR A 38 26.09 22.28 -35.88
N PRO A 39 27.18 21.95 -35.19
CA PRO A 39 28.43 21.61 -35.90
C PRO A 39 29.09 20.36 -35.29
N ARG A 40 29.39 19.33 -36.11
CA ARG A 40 30.70 19.05 -36.72
C ARG A 40 31.85 18.87 -35.71
N GLY A 41 32.02 17.63 -35.26
CA GLY A 41 33.28 17.10 -34.73
C GLY A 41 33.60 15.79 -35.44
N TRP A 42 34.67 15.80 -36.24
CA TRP A 42 35.22 14.62 -36.90
C TRP A 42 36.06 13.83 -35.88
N ILE A 43 35.73 12.57 -35.63
CA ILE A 43 36.69 11.59 -35.12
C ILE A 43 36.59 10.34 -36.01
N LEU A 44 37.69 10.10 -36.71
CA LEU A 44 38.00 8.89 -37.44
C LEU A 44 38.17 7.70 -36.49
N GLY A 45 37.78 6.52 -36.97
CA GLY A 45 38.52 5.29 -36.71
C GLY A 45 37.92 4.37 -35.64
N GLY A 46 37.31 3.28 -36.09
CA GLY A 46 36.90 2.20 -35.17
C GLY A 46 35.88 1.25 -35.78
N VAL A 47 36.31 0.45 -36.75
CA VAL A 47 35.55 -0.70 -37.28
C VAL A 47 35.44 -1.75 -36.19
N ILE A 48 34.24 -1.95 -35.61
CA ILE A 48 33.70 -3.26 -35.22
C ILE A 48 32.18 -3.19 -35.41
N GLY A 49 31.71 -3.40 -36.64
CA GLY A 49 30.29 -3.56 -36.94
C GLY A 49 29.81 -4.94 -36.52
N ALA A 50 29.60 -5.17 -35.23
CA ALA A 50 28.79 -6.29 -34.77
C ALA A 50 27.33 -5.95 -35.08
N ALA A 51 26.80 -6.51 -36.17
CA ALA A 51 25.38 -6.51 -36.47
C ALA A 51 24.65 -7.33 -35.41
N ILE A 52 24.39 -6.74 -34.23
CA ILE A 52 23.46 -7.28 -33.27
C ILE A 52 22.08 -7.01 -33.86
N LEU A 53 21.50 -8.05 -34.46
CA LEU A 53 20.07 -8.13 -34.74
C LEU A 53 19.33 -7.91 -33.43
N GLY A 54 19.02 -6.64 -33.15
CA GLY A 54 18.21 -6.22 -32.02
C GLY A 54 16.81 -6.75 -32.21
N VAL A 55 16.54 -7.96 -31.75
CA VAL A 55 15.19 -8.43 -31.54
C VAL A 55 14.66 -7.60 -30.38
N ALA A 56 13.94 -6.52 -30.71
CA ALA A 56 13.24 -5.73 -29.72
C ALA A 56 12.27 -6.69 -29.01
N ALA A 57 12.65 -7.14 -27.81
CA ALA A 57 11.75 -7.92 -26.97
C ALA A 57 10.50 -7.06 -26.78
N PRO A 58 9.29 -7.58 -27.08
CA PRO A 58 8.08 -6.82 -26.84
C PRO A 58 8.08 -6.43 -25.37
N ALA A 59 8.02 -5.14 -25.09
CA ALA A 59 7.83 -4.62 -23.75
C ALA A 59 6.57 -5.31 -23.21
N ALA A 60 6.76 -6.32 -22.37
CA ALA A 60 5.68 -7.07 -21.75
C ALA A 60 4.86 -6.03 -21.00
N ALA A 61 3.70 -5.67 -21.55
CA ALA A 61 2.78 -4.76 -20.91
C ALA A 61 2.46 -5.38 -19.56
N ALA A 62 3.01 -4.79 -18.49
CA ALA A 62 2.75 -5.26 -17.14
C ALA A 62 1.23 -5.38 -16.97
N PRO A 63 0.71 -6.52 -16.48
CA PRO A 63 -0.71 -6.75 -16.44
C PRO A 63 -1.37 -5.62 -15.64
N ARG A 64 -2.19 -4.81 -16.33
CA ARG A 64 -2.95 -3.69 -15.74
C ARG A 64 -4.14 -4.15 -14.89
N ASN A 65 -4.04 -5.34 -14.31
CA ASN A 65 -4.97 -5.80 -13.30
C ASN A 65 -4.37 -5.42 -11.94
N ALA A 66 -4.06 -4.13 -11.76
CA ALA A 66 -3.97 -3.57 -10.42
C ALA A 66 -5.38 -3.69 -9.86
N PHE A 67 -5.61 -4.77 -9.12
CA PHE A 67 -6.87 -5.08 -8.48
C PHE A 67 -7.23 -3.89 -7.60
N SER A 68 -8.06 -2.99 -8.14
CA SER A 68 -8.38 -1.73 -7.52
C SER A 68 -9.42 -2.03 -6.45
N CYS A 69 -8.98 -2.10 -5.20
CA CYS A 69 -9.88 -2.13 -4.06
C CYS A 69 -10.52 -0.75 -3.87
N GLN A 70 -11.32 -0.33 -4.84
CA GLN A 70 -12.10 0.90 -4.78
C GLN A 70 -13.51 0.53 -4.35
N GLY A 71 -13.74 0.59 -3.04
CA GLY A 71 -15.11 0.59 -2.52
C GLY A 71 -15.88 1.78 -3.10
N LYS A 72 -17.19 1.61 -3.35
CA LYS A 72 -18.05 2.71 -3.80
C LYS A 72 -18.25 3.67 -2.63
N ASP A 73 -18.07 4.97 -2.86
CA ASP A 73 -18.29 6.04 -1.86
C ASP A 73 -17.55 5.82 -0.53
N HIS A 74 -16.35 5.21 -0.57
CA HIS A 74 -15.58 4.84 0.63
C HIS A 74 -16.29 3.85 1.57
N LYS A 75 -17.35 3.20 1.09
CA LYS A 75 -18.01 2.10 1.78
C LYS A 75 -17.40 0.80 1.28
N TYR A 76 -16.89 0.01 2.21
CA TYR A 76 -16.36 -1.32 1.93
C TYR A 76 -17.24 -2.33 2.66
N SER A 77 -17.80 -3.28 1.92
CA SER A 77 -18.45 -4.45 2.48
C SER A 77 -17.43 -5.36 3.17
N ARG A 78 -17.87 -6.18 4.12
CA ARG A 78 -17.03 -7.22 4.75
C ARG A 78 -16.40 -8.15 3.71
N THR A 79 -17.14 -8.44 2.64
CA THR A 79 -16.64 -9.22 1.50
C THR A 79 -15.48 -8.51 0.80
N GLU A 80 -15.61 -7.24 0.45
CA GLU A 80 -14.52 -6.47 -0.18
C GLU A 80 -13.31 -6.31 0.76
N ILE A 81 -13.53 -6.13 2.05
CA ILE A 81 -12.45 -6.08 3.05
C ILE A 81 -11.68 -7.41 3.04
N LYS A 82 -12.40 -8.53 3.07
CA LYS A 82 -11.84 -9.89 3.08
C LYS A 82 -11.12 -10.26 1.80
N THR A 83 -11.74 -10.03 0.64
CA THR A 83 -11.26 -10.56 -0.65
C THR A 83 -10.35 -9.58 -1.39
N CYS A 84 -10.38 -8.30 -1.04
CA CYS A 84 -9.63 -7.25 -1.72
C CYS A 84 -8.66 -6.53 -0.79
N VAL A 85 -9.19 -5.81 0.22
CA VAL A 85 -8.39 -4.87 1.02
C VAL A 85 -7.26 -5.59 1.74
N ILE A 86 -7.56 -6.64 2.52
CA ILE A 86 -6.55 -7.37 3.27
C ILE A 86 -5.51 -8.04 2.34
N PRO A 87 -5.89 -8.82 1.31
CA PRO A 87 -4.92 -9.43 0.38
C PRO A 87 -4.10 -8.43 -0.46
N SER A 88 -4.60 -7.21 -0.65
CA SER A 88 -3.84 -6.16 -1.35
C SER A 88 -2.70 -5.59 -0.51
N ILE A 89 -2.80 -5.67 0.82
CA ILE A 89 -1.85 -5.08 1.77
C ILE A 89 -0.96 -6.17 2.42
N PHE A 90 -1.56 -7.21 3.01
CA PHE A 90 -0.82 -8.30 3.65
C PHE A 90 -0.36 -9.31 2.59
N ARG A 91 0.87 -9.15 2.09
CA ARG A 91 1.49 -10.07 1.11
C ARG A 91 2.71 -10.76 1.72
N PRO A 92 2.96 -12.07 1.45
CA PRO A 92 2.32 -12.97 0.48
C PRO A 92 0.94 -13.51 0.90
N HIS A 93 0.27 -14.31 0.07
CA HIS A 93 -1.11 -14.78 0.29
C HIS A 93 -1.35 -15.51 1.64
N LEU A 94 -0.35 -16.25 2.15
CA LEU A 94 -0.44 -16.89 3.46
C LEU A 94 -0.60 -15.86 4.58
N LEU A 95 0.16 -14.77 4.50
CA LEU A 95 0.05 -13.66 5.44
C LEU A 95 -1.32 -12.96 5.34
N ALA A 96 -1.89 -12.86 4.14
CA ALA A 96 -3.26 -12.36 3.96
C ALA A 96 -4.30 -13.25 4.66
N ALA A 97 -4.16 -14.57 4.56
CA ALA A 97 -5.09 -15.51 5.16
C ALA A 97 -5.08 -15.39 6.70
N ASP A 98 -3.90 -15.25 7.31
CA ASP A 98 -3.78 -15.02 8.74
C ASP A 98 -4.38 -13.67 9.15
N ALA A 99 -4.10 -12.60 8.42
CA ALA A 99 -4.72 -11.30 8.66
C ALA A 99 -6.25 -11.35 8.60
N VAL A 100 -6.82 -12.06 7.61
CA VAL A 100 -8.28 -12.27 7.53
C VAL A 100 -8.80 -12.98 8.77
N ARG A 101 -8.12 -14.03 9.25
CA ARG A 101 -8.55 -14.78 10.45
C ARG A 101 -8.49 -13.91 11.70
N VAL A 102 -7.38 -13.20 11.91
CA VAL A 102 -7.21 -12.28 13.05
C VAL A 102 -8.26 -11.19 13.01
N PHE A 103 -8.40 -10.45 11.91
CA PHE A 103 -9.34 -9.31 11.84
C PHE A 103 -10.81 -9.74 11.82
N THR A 104 -11.13 -10.96 11.39
CA THR A 104 -12.47 -11.54 11.56
C THR A 104 -12.77 -11.77 13.04
N CYS A 105 -11.81 -12.25 13.82
CA CYS A 105 -11.97 -12.41 15.27
C CYS A 105 -12.08 -11.04 15.98
N GLU A 106 -11.28 -10.04 15.58
CA GLU A 106 -11.24 -8.72 16.22
C GLU A 106 -12.54 -7.92 16.04
N SER A 107 -13.09 -7.87 14.83
CA SER A 107 -14.23 -6.99 14.52
C SER A 107 -15.34 -7.63 13.69
N GLY A 108 -15.17 -8.89 13.29
CA GLY A 108 -16.02 -9.46 12.23
C GLY A 108 -15.83 -8.77 10.88
N LEU A 109 -14.66 -8.15 10.66
CA LEU A 109 -14.34 -7.29 9.51
C LEU A 109 -15.22 -6.03 9.41
N GLU A 110 -15.72 -5.53 10.54
CA GLU A 110 -16.57 -4.33 10.59
C GLU A 110 -15.72 -3.05 10.61
N ALA A 111 -15.82 -2.28 9.52
CA ALA A 111 -15.02 -1.07 9.28
C ALA A 111 -15.16 0.00 10.37
N ARG A 112 -16.35 0.09 10.96
CA ARG A 112 -16.71 1.13 11.93
C ARG A 112 -16.84 0.60 13.35
N GLN A 113 -16.33 -0.60 13.62
CA GLN A 113 -16.36 -1.19 14.95
C GLN A 113 -15.56 -0.34 15.94
N LEU A 114 -16.16 -0.08 17.09
CA LEU A 114 -15.53 0.57 18.23
C LEU A 114 -15.65 -0.35 19.44
N SER A 115 -14.55 -0.57 20.14
CA SER A 115 -14.52 -1.24 21.45
C SER A 115 -13.91 -0.30 22.48
N TYR A 116 -14.57 -0.16 23.63
CA TYR A 116 -14.13 0.73 24.71
C TYR A 116 -13.51 -0.09 25.83
N ASN A 117 -12.26 0.20 26.16
CA ASN A 117 -11.51 -0.50 27.19
C ASN A 117 -11.69 0.17 28.55
N THR A 118 -11.52 -0.60 29.62
CA THR A 118 -11.65 -0.12 31.01
C THR A 118 -10.62 0.95 31.37
N ASN A 119 -9.48 0.99 30.69
CA ASN A 119 -8.43 2.00 30.85
C ASN A 119 -8.72 3.30 30.06
N GLY A 120 -9.90 3.43 29.44
CA GLY A 120 -10.30 4.62 28.68
C GLY A 120 -9.79 4.66 27.24
N THR A 121 -9.00 3.68 26.80
CA THR A 121 -8.60 3.57 25.39
C THR A 121 -9.72 2.99 24.52
N VAL A 122 -9.65 3.21 23.21
CA VAL A 122 -10.64 2.74 22.24
C VAL A 122 -9.97 1.99 21.12
N ASP A 123 -10.42 0.78 20.82
CA ASP A 123 -10.00 0.00 19.66
C ASP A 123 -10.92 0.28 18.47
N ARG A 124 -10.35 0.48 17.28
CA ARG A 124 -11.10 1.02 16.13
C ARG A 124 -10.91 0.23 14.85
N GLY A 125 -12.03 0.03 14.15
CA GLY A 125 -12.12 -0.46 12.78
C GLY A 125 -11.76 -1.93 12.61
N VAL A 126 -11.43 -2.28 11.36
CA VAL A 126 -11.26 -3.67 10.89
C VAL A 126 -10.30 -4.49 11.76
N SER A 127 -9.15 -3.90 12.07
CA SER A 127 -8.08 -4.54 12.85
C SER A 127 -8.06 -4.13 14.32
N GLN A 128 -9.07 -3.39 14.80
CA GLN A 128 -9.16 -2.94 16.19
C GLN A 128 -7.88 -2.22 16.66
N ILE A 129 -7.44 -1.19 15.93
CA ILE A 129 -6.26 -0.39 16.31
C ILE A 129 -6.60 0.44 17.56
N ASN A 130 -5.81 0.25 18.61
CA ASN A 130 -5.97 0.95 19.88
C ASN A 130 -5.62 2.45 19.79
N SER A 131 -6.35 3.28 20.52
CA SER A 131 -6.19 4.74 20.55
C SER A 131 -4.87 5.23 21.17
N VAL A 132 -4.06 4.37 21.79
CA VAL A 132 -2.67 4.73 22.19
C VAL A 132 -1.83 5.17 20.98
N HIS A 133 -2.24 4.80 19.77
CA HIS A 133 -1.59 5.17 18.52
C HIS A 133 -2.10 6.49 17.89
N ASP A 134 -2.98 7.24 18.57
CA ASP A 134 -3.61 8.46 18.02
C ASP A 134 -2.59 9.57 17.67
N GLY A 135 -1.38 9.52 18.24
CA GLY A 135 -0.27 10.41 17.87
C GLY A 135 0.27 10.18 16.45
N ASP A 136 0.18 8.95 15.94
CA ASP A 136 0.69 8.56 14.62
C ASP A 136 -0.43 8.26 13.61
N PHE A 137 -1.64 8.03 14.10
CA PHE A 137 -2.75 7.53 13.29
C PHE A 137 -4.10 8.07 13.75
N SER A 138 -4.65 9.00 12.98
CA SER A 138 -5.85 9.72 13.39
C SER A 138 -7.08 8.80 13.52
N PRO A 139 -8.02 9.10 14.44
CA PRO A 139 -9.24 8.30 14.64
C PRO A 139 -10.08 8.13 13.36
N ALA A 140 -10.16 9.17 12.52
CA ALA A 140 -10.89 9.11 11.26
C ALA A 140 -10.27 8.09 10.27
N ARG A 141 -8.93 8.03 10.20
CA ARG A 141 -8.23 7.03 9.38
C ARG A 141 -8.36 5.63 9.97
N ALA A 142 -8.43 5.51 11.29
CA ALA A 142 -8.67 4.23 11.96
C ALA A 142 -10.04 3.63 11.62
N LEU A 143 -11.02 4.42 11.21
CA LEU A 143 -12.34 3.93 10.75
C LEU A 143 -12.45 3.75 9.23
N HIS A 144 -11.40 4.08 8.47
CA HIS A 144 -11.35 3.84 7.04
C HIS A 144 -10.62 2.49 6.77
N PRO A 145 -11.28 1.47 6.17
CA PRO A 145 -10.73 0.11 6.07
C PRO A 145 -9.34 0.02 5.47
N VAL A 146 -9.08 0.75 4.38
CA VAL A 146 -7.76 0.73 3.72
C VAL A 146 -6.67 1.29 4.65
N PHE A 147 -6.91 2.44 5.28
CA PHE A 147 -5.91 3.06 6.15
C PHE A 147 -5.72 2.25 7.44
N ASN A 148 -6.81 1.71 8.00
CA ASN A 148 -6.77 0.85 9.16
C ASN A 148 -5.90 -0.40 8.91
N VAL A 149 -6.16 -1.13 7.81
CA VAL A 149 -5.37 -2.32 7.45
C VAL A 149 -3.92 -1.97 7.08
N GLN A 150 -3.68 -0.83 6.42
CA GLN A 150 -2.32 -0.34 6.16
C GLN A 150 -1.54 -0.03 7.46
N TYR A 151 -2.19 0.56 8.46
CA TYR A 151 -1.57 0.80 9.77
C TYR A 151 -1.31 -0.52 10.50
N ALA A 152 -2.27 -1.44 10.49
CA ALA A 152 -2.11 -2.78 11.05
C ALA A 152 -0.91 -3.51 10.43
N TYR A 153 -0.71 -3.43 9.12
CA TYR A 153 0.44 -4.04 8.45
C TYR A 153 1.78 -3.43 8.92
N ARG A 154 1.81 -2.11 9.18
CA ARG A 154 3.01 -1.45 9.73
C ARG A 154 3.31 -1.90 11.16
N LEU A 155 2.29 -2.00 12.01
CA LEU A 155 2.42 -2.54 13.37
C LEU A 155 2.86 -4.01 13.36
N TRP A 156 2.30 -4.81 12.46
CA TRP A 156 2.69 -6.21 12.28
C TRP A 156 4.16 -6.34 11.87
N HIS A 157 4.67 -5.47 10.99
CA HIS A 157 6.09 -5.46 10.62
C HIS A 157 7.03 -5.19 11.80
N SER A 158 6.61 -4.38 12.79
CA SER A 158 7.46 -4.05 13.94
C SER A 158 7.35 -5.05 15.09
N SER A 159 6.19 -5.69 15.26
CA SER A 159 5.85 -6.44 16.48
C SER A 159 5.28 -7.84 16.21
N GLY A 160 5.21 -8.26 14.95
CA GLY A 160 4.48 -9.46 14.55
C GLY A 160 3.01 -9.40 14.95
N TRP A 161 2.44 -10.55 15.31
CA TRP A 161 1.05 -10.65 15.72
C TRP A 161 0.78 -10.33 17.19
N ALA A 162 1.82 -10.07 18.00
CA ALA A 162 1.72 -9.89 19.44
C ALA A 162 0.70 -8.83 19.91
N PRO A 163 0.49 -7.69 19.20
CA PRO A 163 -0.51 -6.70 19.62
C PRO A 163 -1.97 -7.17 19.54
N TRP A 164 -2.27 -8.21 18.75
CA TRP A 164 -3.64 -8.70 18.55
C TRP A 164 -3.90 -9.95 19.40
N VAL A 165 -4.76 -9.81 20.40
CA VAL A 165 -5.14 -10.95 21.25
C VAL A 165 -5.76 -12.07 20.43
N CYS A 166 -6.54 -11.74 19.39
CA CYS A 166 -7.16 -12.71 18.51
C CYS A 166 -6.18 -13.60 17.76
N ALA A 167 -4.93 -13.17 17.52
CA ALA A 167 -3.94 -14.02 16.87
C ALA A 167 -3.70 -15.32 17.65
N ARG A 168 -3.62 -15.24 18.98
CA ARG A 168 -3.51 -16.42 19.84
C ARG A 168 -4.78 -17.28 19.82
N ILE A 169 -5.95 -16.64 19.81
CA ILE A 169 -7.25 -17.34 19.76
C ILE A 169 -7.39 -18.14 18.47
N VAL A 170 -6.96 -17.57 17.34
CA VAL A 170 -7.02 -18.25 16.04
C VAL A 170 -5.78 -19.08 15.74
N GLY A 171 -4.77 -19.17 16.62
CA GLY A 171 -3.55 -19.95 16.35
C GLY A 171 -2.71 -19.41 15.19
N VAL A 172 -2.52 -18.08 15.17
CA VAL A 172 -1.56 -17.36 14.31
C VAL A 172 -0.42 -16.87 15.21
N SER A 173 0.82 -17.11 14.80
CA SER A 173 2.04 -16.77 15.57
C SER A 173 3.07 -16.08 14.70
#